data_AF-A0A2D8T0F7-F1
#
_entry.id   AF-A0A2D8T0F7-F1
#
_cell.length_a   1.000
_cell.length_b   1.000
_cell.length_c   1.000
_cell.angle_alpha   90.00
_cell.angle_beta   90.00
_cell.angle_gamma   90.00
#
_symmetry.space_group_name_H-M   'P 1'
#
loop_
_entity.id
_entity.type
_entity.pdbx_description
1 polymer ?
#
loop_
_entity_poly.entity_id
_entity_poly.type
_entity_poly.pdbx_seq_one_letter_code
_entity_poly.pdbx_strand_id
1 'polypeptide(L)' 'MADKLEQAIGRLQTLADRAQKEGNGMDIPDIVEAIVGPDYDEELENLVSLAMESNEKGMDIEEMARGVMALHEWRTRNA' A
#
# COMPACT_ATOMS: atom_id res chain seq x y z
N MET A 1 -5.53 4.77 -15.14
CA MET A 1 -5.63 4.59 -13.67
C MET A 1 -6.01 3.16 -13.33
N ALA A 2 -7.02 2.57 -13.99
CA ALA A 2 -7.38 1.15 -13.82
C ALA A 2 -6.18 0.20 -13.98
N ASP A 3 -5.36 0.36 -15.02
CA ASP A 3 -4.20 -0.52 -15.25
C ASP A 3 -3.15 -0.45 -14.12
N LYS A 4 -2.96 0.73 -13.53
CA LYS A 4 -2.01 0.91 -12.42
C LYS A 4 -2.53 0.27 -11.13
N LEU A 5 -3.84 0.40 -10.88
CA LEU A 5 -4.49 -0.22 -9.74
C LEU A 5 -4.47 -1.74 -9.84
N GLU A 6 -4.78 -2.32 -11.00
CA GLU A 6 -4.70 -3.77 -11.21
C GLU A 6 -3.28 -4.31 -11.02
N GLN A 7 -2.26 -3.59 -11.51
CA GLN A 7 -0.87 -3.95 -11.27
C GLN A 7 -0.48 -3.88 -9.79
N ALA A 8 -0.90 -2.82 -9.07
CA ALA A 8 -0.66 -2.68 -7.64
C ALA A 8 -1.32 -3.82 -6.86
N ILE A 9 -2.59 -4.15 -7.16
CA ILE A 9 -3.31 -5.27 -6.55
C ILE A 9 -2.57 -6.59 -6.82
N GLY A 10 -2.11 -6.85 -8.05
CA GLY A 10 -1.38 -8.08 -8.36
C GLY A 10 -0.06 -8.20 -7.59
N ARG A 11 0.65 -7.09 -7.39
CA ARG A 11 1.89 -7.06 -6.58
C ARG A 11 1.57 -7.29 -5.10
N LEU A 12 0.54 -6.64 -4.55
CA LEU A 12 0.09 -6.85 -3.18
C LEU A 12 -0.40 -8.28 -2.93
N GLN A 13 -1.10 -8.89 -3.88
CA GLN A 13 -1.49 -10.30 -3.78
C GLN A 13 -0.28 -11.21 -3.70
N THR A 14 0.73 -10.96 -4.53
CA THR A 14 1.99 -11.71 -4.49
C THR A 14 2.72 -11.53 -3.14
N LEU A 15 2.72 -10.30 -2.61
CA LEU A 15 3.29 -9.98 -1.30
C LEU A 15 2.53 -10.71 -0.18
N ALA A 16 1.20 -10.67 -0.19
CA ALA A 16 0.34 -11.32 0.79
C ALA A 16 0.53 -12.85 0.78
N ASP A 17 0.57 -13.47 -0.41
CA ASP A 17 0.83 -14.90 -0.57
C ASP A 17 2.20 -15.31 0.01
N ARG A 18 3.21 -14.45 -0.14
CA ARG A 18 4.55 -14.68 0.39
C ARG A 18 4.55 -14.54 1.91
N ALA A 19 4.00 -13.46 2.44
CA ALA A 19 3.88 -13.22 3.87
C ALA A 19 3.15 -14.37 4.57
N GLN A 20 2.04 -14.85 3.98
CA GLN A 20 1.28 -16.00 4.49
C GLN A 20 2.13 -17.28 4.53
N LYS A 21 2.93 -17.56 3.49
CA LYS A 21 3.81 -18.75 3.45
C LYS A 21 4.94 -18.68 4.48
N GLU A 22 5.44 -17.48 4.74
CA GLU A 22 6.51 -17.23 5.73
C GLU A 22 5.96 -17.15 7.16
N GLY A 23 4.64 -17.11 7.35
CA GLY A 23 3.98 -17.00 8.65
C GLY A 23 4.02 -15.60 9.24
N ASN A 24 4.31 -14.59 8.42
CA ASN A 24 4.42 -13.19 8.82
C ASN A 24 3.26 -12.36 8.25
N GLY A 25 3.05 -11.17 8.83
CA GLY A 25 2.21 -10.14 8.22
C GLY A 25 2.91 -9.46 7.04
N MET A 26 2.21 -8.55 6.37
CA MET A 26 2.84 -7.65 5.41
C MET A 26 3.33 -6.40 6.15
N ASP A 27 4.59 -6.04 5.96
CA ASP A 27 5.15 -4.81 6.51
C ASP A 27 4.69 -3.61 5.67
N ILE A 28 4.49 -2.46 6.32
CA ILE A 28 4.01 -1.23 5.67
C ILE A 28 4.97 -0.76 4.55
N PRO A 29 6.30 -0.76 4.72
CA PRO A 29 7.24 -0.45 3.64
C PRO A 29 7.01 -1.31 2.39
N ASP A 30 6.84 -2.63 2.55
CA ASP A 30 6.61 -3.55 1.44
C ASP A 30 5.29 -3.29 0.73
N ILE A 31 4.24 -2.93 1.49
CA ILE A 31 2.92 -2.57 0.95
C ILE A 31 3.04 -1.31 0.09
N VAL A 32 3.70 -0.26 0.60
CA VAL A 32 3.88 1.01 -0.11
C VAL A 32 4.69 0.77 -1.39
N GLU A 33 5.82 0.07 -1.31
CA GLU A 33 6.66 -0.27 -2.45
C GLU A 33 5.88 -1.04 -3.53
N ALA A 34 5.09 -2.04 -3.13
CA ALA A 34 4.30 -2.84 -4.07
C ALA A 34 3.30 -1.98 -4.87
N ILE A 35 2.77 -0.92 -4.27
CA ILE A 35 1.72 -0.08 -4.86
C ILE A 35 2.29 1.05 -5.70
N VAL A 36 3.22 1.84 -5.14
CA VAL A 36 3.73 3.06 -5.79
C VAL A 36 5.12 2.90 -6.42
N GLY A 37 5.79 1.77 -6.14
CA GLY A 37 7.15 1.49 -6.58
C GLY A 37 8.21 1.90 -5.55
N PRO A 38 9.49 1.53 -5.77
CA PRO A 38 10.58 1.68 -4.80
C PRO A 38 11.06 3.12 -4.60
N ASP A 39 10.66 4.06 -5.46
CA ASP A 39 11.07 5.47 -5.40
C ASP A 39 10.18 6.31 -4.44
N TYR A 40 9.47 5.65 -3.52
CA TYR A 40 8.69 6.35 -2.51
C TYR A 40 9.59 6.91 -1.40
N ASP A 41 9.12 7.93 -0.69
CA ASP A 41 9.87 8.54 0.42
C ASP A 41 9.22 8.24 1.78
N GLU A 42 9.97 8.52 2.84
CA GLU A 42 9.59 8.29 4.24
C GLU A 42 8.31 9.06 4.65
N GLU A 43 7.99 10.19 4.01
CA GLU A 43 6.77 10.94 4.31
C GLU A 43 5.53 10.16 3.86
N LEU A 44 5.56 9.53 2.68
CA LEU A 44 4.45 8.67 2.24
C LEU A 44 4.26 7.49 3.19
N GLU A 45 5.37 6.86 3.60
CA GLU A 45 5.33 5.72 4.51
C GLU A 45 4.67 6.09 5.83
N ASN A 46 5.06 7.22 6.42
CA ASN A 46 4.46 7.72 7.66
C ASN A 46 2.95 8.00 7.53
N LEU A 47 2.52 8.59 6.41
CA LEU A 47 1.09 8.84 6.15
C LEU A 47 0.30 7.54 6.04
N VAL A 48 0.85 6.53 5.36
CA VAL A 48 0.22 5.22 5.23
C VAL A 48 0.16 4.51 6.58
N SER A 49 1.24 4.54 7.37
CA SER A 49 1.26 3.99 8.72
C SER A 49 0.16 4.57 9.60
N LEU A 50 0.04 5.90 9.65
CA LEU A 50 -1.01 6.57 10.41
C LEU A 50 -2.42 6.19 9.92
N ALA A 51 -2.62 6.08 8.61
CA ALA A 51 -3.90 5.69 8.04
C ALA A 51 -4.28 4.24 8.38
N MET A 52 -3.30 3.33 8.39
CA MET A 52 -3.50 1.92 8.75
C MET A 52 -3.77 1.76 10.24
N GLU A 53 -3.01 2.43 11.10
CA GLU A 53 -3.22 2.41 12.56
C GLU A 53 -4.58 3.00 12.96
N SER A 54 -5.04 4.03 12.25
CA SER A 54 -6.34 4.64 12.48
C SER A 54 -7.51 3.76 12.02
N ASN A 55 -7.27 2.70 11.26
CA ASN A 55 -8.33 1.84 10.77
C ASN A 55 -8.54 0.64 11.69
N GLU A 56 -9.57 0.74 12.54
CA GLU A 56 -9.98 -0.34 13.45
C GLU A 56 -10.59 -1.54 12.72
N LYS A 57 -10.97 -1.38 11.44
CA LYS A 57 -11.46 -2.45 10.58
C LYS A 57 -10.32 -2.92 9.68
N GLY A 58 -10.14 -4.23 9.59
CA GLY A 58 -9.24 -4.81 8.59
C GLY A 58 -9.62 -4.33 7.19
N MET A 59 -8.62 -4.09 6.35
CA MET A 59 -8.78 -3.71 4.94
C MET A 59 -8.51 -4.92 4.05
N ASP A 60 -9.27 -5.04 2.97
CA ASP A 60 -8.89 -5.95 1.90
C ASP A 60 -7.76 -5.36 1.03
N ILE A 61 -7.18 -6.18 0.15
CA ILE A 61 -6.06 -5.78 -0.71
C ILE A 61 -6.44 -4.64 -1.66
N GLU A 62 -7.68 -4.61 -2.16
CA GLU A 62 -8.13 -3.59 -3.09
C GLU A 62 -8.30 -2.24 -2.36
N GLU A 63 -8.90 -2.25 -1.17
CA GLU A 63 -9.02 -1.09 -0.30
C GLU A 63 -7.63 -0.52 0.06
N MET A 64 -6.68 -1.40 0.39
CA MET A 64 -5.29 -1.02 0.67
C MET A 64 -4.64 -0.34 -0.54
N ALA A 65 -4.72 -0.96 -1.72
CA ALA A 65 -4.18 -0.41 -2.96
C ALA A 65 -4.76 0.98 -3.26
N ARG A 66 -6.09 1.10 -3.19
CA ARG A 66 -6.79 2.36 -3.44
C ARG A 66 -6.41 3.44 -2.43
N GLY A 67 -6.32 3.10 -1.16
CA GLY A 67 -5.98 4.02 -0.08
C GLY A 67 -4.58 4.60 -0.25
N VAL A 68 -3.56 3.75 -0.45
CA VAL A 68 -2.17 4.20 -0.63
C VAL A 68 -2.02 5.02 -1.91
N MET A 69 -2.63 4.60 -3.03
CA MET A 69 -2.61 5.38 -4.26
C MET A 69 -3.26 6.76 -4.08
N ALA A 70 -4.39 6.84 -3.36
CA ALA A 70 -5.06 8.10 -3.08
C ALA A 70 -4.20 9.03 -2.23
N LEU A 71 -3.51 8.51 -1.21
CA LEU A 71 -2.56 9.29 -0.39
C LEU A 71 -1.39 9.80 -1.23
N HIS A 72 -0.81 8.94 -2.07
CA HIS A 72 0.28 9.31 -2.97
C HIS A 72 -0.14 10.39 -3.97
N GLU A 73 -1.32 10.26 -4.57
CA GLU A 73 -1.88 11.28 -5.46
C GLU A 73 -2.19 12.59 -4.74
N TRP A 74 -2.79 12.53 -3.55
CA TRP A 74 -3.08 13.72 -2.76
C TRP A 74 -1.79 14.47 -2.45
N ARG A 75 -0.75 13.77 -2.00
CA ARG A 75 0.55 14.38 -1.73
C ARG A 75 1.16 15.00 -2.99
N THR A 76 1.18 14.27 -4.10
CA THR A 76 1.73 14.76 -5.37
C THR A 76 1.02 16.02 -5.86
N ARG A 77 -0.26 16.22 -5.51
CA ARG A 77 -1.02 17.43 -5.85
C ARG A 77 -0.84 18.58 -4.85
N ASN A 78 -0.38 18.31 -3.63
CA ASN A 78 -0.25 19.30 -2.55
C ASN A 78 1.20 19.58 -2.11
N ALA A 79 2.18 18.90 -2.73
CA ALA A 79 3.61 19.17 -2.63
C ALA A 79 4.03 20.29 -3.60
#